data_AF-A0A382QZ79-F1
#
_entry.id   AF-A0A382QZ79-F1
#
_cell.length_a   1.000
_cell.length_b   1.000
_cell.length_c   1.000
_cell.angle_alpha   90.00
_cell.angle_beta   90.00
_cell.angle_gamma   90.00
#
_symmetry.space_group_name_H-M   'P 1'
#
loop_
_entity.id
_entity.type
_entity.pdbx_description
1 polymer ?
#
loop_
_entity_poly.entity_id
_entity_poly.type
_entity_poly.pdbx_seq_one_letter_code
_entity_poly.pdbx_strand_id
1 'polypeptide(L)'
;VGLDSNSGYQLDVQLIWLEDVLANTCDNSSIDFVFVQLHHPYKSELWLAGETDFTGEVINRMEAFTTECGKPSIHFFGHTHGYSRGQSRDHEHLWVNVATAGGNIDYWGEYAQADYPEFTVSQDEWGFVMVEVEAGDDPGFHMKRISRGNEDEFRDNELRDEMHIRLHNEMPNTPVGIYPLGSGIDPDMLILEANSFQDVDGDEIMASHFRLYENCDTLSTPIEDEFINRENWYYYENIQESVELSSLSISPLSGDAAYCWQ
;
A
#
# COMPACT_ATOMS: atom_id res chain seq x y z
N VAL A 1 0.45 17.31 10.12
CA VAL A 1 -0.91 17.38 10.70
C VAL A 1 -1.01 16.32 11.79
N GLY A 2 -1.61 16.64 12.94
CA GLY A 2 -1.78 15.68 14.04
C GLY A 2 -3.25 15.59 14.46
N LEU A 3 -3.77 14.37 14.66
CA LEU A 3 -5.16 14.11 15.02
C LEU A 3 -5.23 13.23 16.27
N ASP A 4 -6.23 13.44 17.11
CA ASP A 4 -6.47 12.63 18.30
C ASP A 4 -7.47 11.52 17.99
N SER A 5 -6.98 10.28 17.88
CA SER A 5 -7.83 9.11 17.63
C SER A 5 -8.25 8.36 18.90
N ASN A 6 -8.04 8.92 20.11
CA ASN A 6 -8.62 8.34 21.31
C ASN A 6 -10.15 8.41 21.26
N SER A 7 -10.83 7.39 21.76
CA SER A 7 -12.29 7.21 21.60
C SER A 7 -13.15 8.42 21.99
N GLY A 8 -12.73 9.21 22.98
CA GLY A 8 -13.45 10.45 23.39
C GLY A 8 -13.27 11.65 22.46
N TYR A 9 -12.33 11.57 21.51
CA TYR A 9 -11.94 12.67 20.61
C TYR A 9 -12.13 12.35 19.14
N GLN A 10 -12.55 11.14 18.77
CA GLN A 10 -12.97 10.76 17.42
C GLN A 10 -14.25 11.51 17.00
N LEU A 11 -14.10 12.79 16.65
CA LEU A 11 -15.18 13.75 16.47
C LEU A 11 -15.10 14.39 15.08
N ASP A 12 -16.25 14.62 14.46
CA ASP A 12 -16.37 15.25 13.13
C ASP A 12 -15.64 16.60 13.03
N VAL A 13 -15.53 17.34 14.13
CA VAL A 13 -14.80 18.62 14.15
C VAL A 13 -13.33 18.47 13.74
N GLN A 14 -12.69 17.34 14.06
CA GLN A 14 -11.33 17.05 13.62
C GLN A 14 -11.27 16.74 12.13
N LEU A 15 -12.27 16.01 11.62
CA LEU A 15 -12.37 15.63 10.21
C LEU A 15 -12.66 16.85 9.32
N ILE A 16 -13.58 17.71 9.73
CA ILE A 16 -13.88 18.99 9.06
C ILE A 16 -12.65 19.89 9.07
N TRP A 17 -11.95 19.98 10.21
CA TRP A 17 -10.71 20.73 10.28
C TRP A 17 -9.62 20.17 9.35
N LEU A 18 -9.50 18.84 9.26
CA LEU A 18 -8.57 18.19 8.33
C LEU A 18 -8.92 18.55 6.87
N GLU A 19 -10.19 18.46 6.48
CA GLU A 19 -10.65 18.86 5.13
C GLU A 19 -10.27 20.31 4.81
N ASP A 20 -10.51 21.25 5.74
CA ASP A 20 -10.13 22.65 5.56
C ASP A 20 -8.61 22.82 5.39
N VAL A 21 -7.80 22.10 6.17
CA VAL A 21 -6.34 22.12 6.06
C VAL A 21 -5.88 21.56 4.71
N LEU A 22 -6.46 20.44 4.27
CA LEU A 22 -6.13 19.80 2.98
C LEU A 22 -6.52 20.69 1.79
N ALA A 23 -7.71 21.30 1.82
CA ALA A 23 -8.16 22.23 0.79
C ALA A 23 -7.20 23.44 0.66
N ASN A 24 -6.83 24.07 1.78
CA ASN A 24 -5.85 25.16 1.77
C ASN A 24 -4.46 24.71 1.30
N THR A 25 -4.10 23.45 1.56
CA THR A 25 -2.81 22.88 1.13
C THR A 25 -2.79 22.57 -0.36
N CYS A 26 -3.92 22.17 -0.94
CA CYS A 26 -4.09 21.92 -2.37
C CYS A 26 -3.65 23.14 -3.19
N ASP A 27 -4.15 24.32 -2.81
CA ASP A 27 -3.87 25.59 -3.49
C ASP A 27 -2.47 26.17 -3.20
N ASN A 28 -1.74 25.62 -2.23
CA ASN A 28 -0.45 26.16 -1.81
C ASN A 28 0.72 25.47 -2.55
N SER A 29 1.28 26.14 -3.55
CA SER A 29 2.40 25.63 -4.34
C SER A 29 3.75 25.57 -3.61
N SER A 30 3.82 25.97 -2.33
CA SER A 30 5.01 25.82 -1.48
C SER A 30 4.96 24.58 -0.58
N ILE A 31 3.92 23.75 -0.70
CA ILE A 31 3.77 22.50 0.04
C ILE A 31 3.65 21.36 -0.97
N ASP A 32 4.61 20.45 -0.95
CA ASP A 32 4.71 19.32 -1.87
C ASP A 32 4.06 18.04 -1.32
N PHE A 33 4.14 17.84 0.00
CA PHE A 33 3.68 16.62 0.68
C PHE A 33 2.87 16.92 1.93
N VAL A 34 1.95 16.02 2.28
CA VAL A 34 1.21 16.08 3.55
C VAL A 34 1.53 14.87 4.42
N PHE A 35 2.03 15.15 5.63
CA PHE A 35 2.26 14.16 6.67
C PHE A 35 1.18 14.27 7.75
N VAL A 36 0.39 13.23 7.94
CA VAL A 36 -0.57 13.09 9.05
C VAL A 36 0.00 12.15 10.10
N GLN A 37 -0.30 12.42 11.37
CA GLN A 37 0.05 11.56 12.49
C GLN A 37 -1.17 11.38 13.40
N LEU A 38 -1.47 10.14 13.77
CA LEU A 38 -2.52 9.80 14.74
C LEU A 38 -2.15 8.51 15.47
N HIS A 39 -2.82 8.20 16.58
CA HIS A 39 -2.39 7.09 17.44
C HIS A 39 -2.81 5.71 16.91
N HIS A 40 -4.12 5.48 16.79
CA HIS A 40 -4.70 4.18 16.42
C HIS A 40 -4.69 3.93 14.89
N PRO A 41 -4.48 2.68 14.44
CA PRO A 41 -4.58 2.27 13.03
C PRO A 41 -6.02 2.20 12.53
N TYR A 42 -6.22 2.24 11.21
CA TYR A 42 -7.43 1.70 10.58
C TYR A 42 -7.32 0.19 10.38
N LYS A 43 -6.14 -0.27 9.94
CA LYS A 43 -5.77 -1.67 9.75
C LYS A 43 -4.45 -1.97 10.46
N SER A 44 -4.34 -3.12 11.11
CA SER A 44 -3.12 -3.56 11.79
C SER A 44 -2.98 -5.06 11.72
N GLU A 45 -1.90 -5.54 11.11
CA GLU A 45 -1.71 -6.99 10.91
C GLU A 45 -1.37 -7.76 12.20
N LEU A 46 -0.77 -7.08 13.19
CA LEU A 46 -0.29 -7.71 14.43
C LEU A 46 -1.34 -7.77 15.55
N TRP A 47 -2.27 -6.83 15.56
CA TRP A 47 -3.30 -6.72 16.61
C TRP A 47 -4.57 -6.04 16.08
N LEU A 48 -5.53 -6.85 15.60
CA LEU A 48 -6.76 -6.34 14.97
C LEU A 48 -7.63 -5.48 15.91
N ALA A 49 -7.64 -5.80 17.21
CA ALA A 49 -8.49 -5.09 18.16
C ALA A 49 -8.02 -3.64 18.44
N GLY A 50 -6.83 -3.26 17.98
CA GLY A 50 -6.33 -1.88 18.04
C GLY A 50 -6.89 -0.97 16.94
N GLU A 51 -7.61 -1.52 15.96
CA GLU A 51 -8.15 -0.80 14.81
C GLU A 51 -9.31 0.15 15.17
N THR A 52 -9.44 1.23 14.40
CA THR A 52 -10.55 2.17 14.52
C THR A 52 -10.98 2.78 13.18
N ASP A 53 -12.28 2.80 12.93
CA ASP A 53 -12.89 3.39 11.73
C ASP A 53 -12.57 4.89 11.57
N PHE A 54 -12.29 5.61 12.67
CA PHE A 54 -11.91 7.02 12.60
C PHE A 54 -10.65 7.23 11.75
N THR A 55 -9.68 6.30 11.82
CA THR A 55 -8.47 6.39 10.98
C THR A 55 -8.81 6.11 9.52
N GLY A 56 -9.80 5.27 9.22
CA GLY A 56 -10.33 5.07 7.86
C GLY A 56 -10.93 6.35 7.28
N GLU A 57 -11.68 7.11 8.09
CA GLU A 57 -12.21 8.42 7.69
C GLU A 57 -11.11 9.46 7.41
N VAL A 58 -9.97 9.37 8.12
CA VAL A 58 -8.79 10.20 7.84
C VAL A 58 -8.13 9.79 6.53
N ILE A 59 -7.97 8.48 6.30
CA ILE A 59 -7.41 7.91 5.07
C ILE A 59 -8.23 8.34 3.86
N ASN A 60 -9.56 8.21 3.89
CA ASN A 60 -10.44 8.61 2.79
C ASN A 60 -10.23 10.08 2.36
N ARG A 61 -9.98 10.97 3.33
CA ARG A 61 -9.71 12.39 3.06
C ARG A 61 -8.33 12.63 2.46
N MET A 62 -7.34 11.86 2.91
CA MET A 62 -5.98 11.90 2.39
C MET A 62 -5.91 11.34 0.96
N GLU A 63 -6.63 10.24 0.70
CA GLU A 63 -6.82 9.67 -0.63
C GLU A 63 -7.47 10.67 -1.59
N ALA A 64 -8.59 11.29 -1.18
CA ALA A 64 -9.24 12.34 -1.96
C ALA A 64 -8.30 13.51 -2.25
N PHE A 65 -7.54 13.97 -1.25
CA PHE A 65 -6.54 15.02 -1.42
C PHE A 65 -5.48 14.66 -2.45
N THR A 66 -4.90 13.45 -2.39
CA THR A 66 -3.86 13.03 -3.35
C THR A 66 -4.40 13.01 -4.79
N THR A 67 -5.60 12.45 -4.99
CA THR A 67 -6.25 12.37 -6.30
C THR A 67 -6.63 13.74 -6.86
N GLU A 68 -7.15 14.65 -6.02
CA GLU A 68 -7.61 15.96 -6.48
C GLU A 68 -6.45 16.95 -6.67
N CYS A 69 -5.42 16.87 -5.83
CA CYS A 69 -4.35 17.86 -5.78
C CYS A 69 -3.05 17.42 -6.45
N GLY A 70 -2.89 16.12 -6.76
CA GLY A 70 -1.66 15.56 -7.32
C GLY A 70 -0.45 15.72 -6.39
N LYS A 71 -0.69 15.62 -5.07
CA LYS A 71 0.34 15.75 -4.04
C LYS A 71 0.36 14.50 -3.19
N PRO A 72 1.50 13.78 -3.13
CA PRO A 72 1.59 12.57 -2.32
C PRO A 72 1.38 12.86 -0.84
N SER A 73 0.87 11.87 -0.13
CA SER A 73 0.61 12.00 1.29
C SER A 73 0.92 10.73 2.06
N ILE A 74 1.12 10.88 3.36
CA ILE A 74 1.43 9.78 4.26
C ILE A 74 0.73 9.98 5.59
N HIS A 75 0.27 8.89 6.19
CA HIS A 75 -0.08 8.89 7.59
C HIS A 75 0.80 7.93 8.39
N PHE A 76 1.33 8.44 9.49
CA PHE A 76 1.99 7.63 10.50
C PHE A 76 1.00 7.31 11.61
N PHE A 77 0.96 6.04 11.98
CA PHE A 77 0.15 5.57 13.08
C PHE A 77 0.96 4.68 14.02
N GLY A 78 0.33 4.26 15.11
CA GLY A 78 0.95 3.46 16.14
C GLY A 78 -0.06 2.57 16.85
N HIS A 79 -0.05 2.61 18.18
CA HIS A 79 -0.93 1.85 19.08
C HIS A 79 -0.67 0.34 19.09
N THR A 80 -0.66 -0.30 17.92
CA THR A 80 -0.27 -1.69 17.75
C THR A 80 1.25 -1.74 17.60
N HIS A 81 1.91 -2.34 18.58
CA HIS A 81 3.34 -2.24 18.79
C HIS A 81 4.13 -3.11 17.80
N GLY A 82 4.28 -2.60 16.58
CA GLY A 82 5.06 -3.21 15.52
C GLY A 82 5.26 -2.25 14.36
N TYR A 83 5.91 -2.74 13.32
CA TYR A 83 6.09 -2.02 12.06
C TYR A 83 5.22 -2.65 11.00
N SER A 84 4.55 -1.82 10.22
CA SER A 84 3.82 -2.22 9.03
C SER A 84 3.92 -1.08 8.02
N ARG A 85 4.23 -1.39 6.76
CA ARG A 85 4.20 -0.44 5.64
C ARG A 85 3.26 -0.98 4.57
N GLY A 86 2.40 -0.08 4.10
CA GLY A 86 1.44 -0.34 3.05
C GLY A 86 1.03 0.93 2.33
N GLN A 87 0.09 0.83 1.41
CA GLN A 87 -0.37 1.96 0.61
C GLN A 87 -1.80 1.77 0.14
N SER A 88 -2.44 2.89 -0.18
CA SER A 88 -3.69 2.89 -0.94
C SER A 88 -3.41 2.47 -2.39
N ARG A 89 -4.17 1.50 -2.92
CA ARG A 89 -3.93 0.95 -4.27
C ARG A 89 -4.01 2.01 -5.37
N ASP A 90 -5.06 2.83 -5.33
CA ASP A 90 -5.42 3.75 -6.41
C ASP A 90 -5.10 5.23 -6.08
N HIS A 91 -4.33 5.47 -5.01
CA HIS A 91 -4.02 6.80 -4.49
C HIS A 91 -2.54 6.89 -4.08
N GLU A 92 -1.93 8.06 -4.23
CA GLU A 92 -0.55 8.32 -3.77
C GLU A 92 -0.51 8.54 -2.25
N HIS A 93 -1.01 7.56 -1.49
CA HIS A 93 -1.14 7.62 -0.04
C HIS A 93 -0.42 6.45 0.64
N LEU A 94 0.63 6.77 1.40
CA LEU A 94 1.47 5.80 2.12
C LEU A 94 1.00 5.61 3.57
N TRP A 95 0.98 4.37 4.03
CA TRP A 95 0.47 3.94 5.36
C TRP A 95 1.63 3.34 6.14
N VAL A 96 1.95 3.90 7.32
CA VAL A 96 3.11 3.42 8.09
C VAL A 96 2.82 3.34 9.59
N ASN A 97 2.85 2.13 10.14
CA ASN A 97 2.90 1.89 11.57
C ASN A 97 4.33 2.11 12.08
N VAL A 98 4.49 2.95 13.09
CA VAL A 98 5.80 3.30 13.67
C VAL A 98 5.88 3.06 15.18
N ALA A 99 4.98 2.26 15.76
CA ALA A 99 4.90 2.01 17.20
C ALA A 99 5.92 0.99 17.75
N THR A 100 7.19 1.14 17.36
CA THR A 100 8.25 0.16 17.67
C THR A 100 9.35 0.70 18.59
N ALA A 101 9.22 1.93 19.08
CA ALA A 101 10.33 2.61 19.74
C ALA A 101 10.64 2.12 21.17
N GLY A 102 9.75 1.33 21.80
CA GLY A 102 10.01 0.79 23.14
C GLY A 102 8.82 0.25 23.94
N GLY A 103 7.62 0.17 23.35
CA GLY A 103 6.52 -0.61 23.93
C GLY A 103 6.83 -2.12 23.89
N ASN A 104 6.05 -2.92 24.62
CA ASN A 104 6.07 -4.38 24.45
C ASN A 104 5.56 -4.69 23.04
N ILE A 105 6.37 -5.32 22.20
CA ILE A 105 5.98 -5.66 20.83
C ILE A 105 4.76 -6.58 20.83
N ASP A 106 3.87 -6.37 19.87
CA ASP A 106 2.79 -7.31 19.55
C ASP A 106 3.38 -8.37 18.62
N TYR A 107 3.57 -9.59 19.12
CA TYR A 107 4.31 -10.63 18.40
C TYR A 107 3.42 -11.41 17.42
N TRP A 108 4.02 -11.95 16.36
CA TRP A 108 3.33 -12.92 15.49
C TRP A 108 2.77 -14.09 16.32
N GLY A 109 1.49 -14.40 16.12
CA GLY A 109 0.77 -15.44 16.87
C GLY A 109 0.31 -15.09 18.28
N GLU A 110 0.59 -13.88 18.80
CA GLU A 110 0.14 -13.46 20.14
C GLU A 110 -1.35 -13.10 20.17
N TYR A 111 -1.81 -12.32 19.18
CA TYR A 111 -3.18 -11.83 19.06
C TYR A 111 -3.87 -12.34 17.78
N ALA A 112 -5.13 -11.96 17.59
CA ALA A 112 -5.77 -12.09 16.29
C ALA A 112 -5.03 -11.21 15.27
N GLN A 113 -4.77 -11.79 14.09
CA GLN A 113 -3.93 -11.22 13.04
C GLN A 113 -4.57 -11.47 11.68
N ALA A 114 -4.32 -10.58 10.74
CA ALA A 114 -4.81 -10.65 9.37
C ALA A 114 -3.77 -10.08 8.43
N ASP A 115 -3.64 -10.71 7.26
CA ASP A 115 -2.86 -10.22 6.13
C ASP A 115 -3.77 -9.33 5.29
N TYR A 116 -3.44 -8.03 5.20
CA TYR A 116 -4.24 -7.06 4.44
C TYR A 116 -3.56 -6.73 3.12
N PRO A 117 -4.30 -6.69 2.00
CA PRO A 117 -3.72 -6.43 0.68
C PRO A 117 -3.04 -5.05 0.56
N GLU A 118 -3.37 -4.10 1.44
CA GLU A 118 -2.71 -2.80 1.50
C GLU A 118 -1.31 -2.85 2.08
N PHE A 119 -1.00 -3.79 2.98
CA PHE A 119 0.33 -3.93 3.57
C PHE A 119 1.22 -4.83 2.73
N THR A 120 2.51 -4.51 2.66
CA THR A 120 3.53 -5.31 1.96
C THR A 120 4.70 -5.68 2.84
N VAL A 121 4.85 -5.01 3.99
CA VAL A 121 5.91 -5.33 4.96
C VAL A 121 5.35 -5.18 6.37
N SER A 122 5.39 -6.24 7.16
CA SER A 122 5.14 -6.19 8.60
C SER A 122 6.22 -6.91 9.40
N GLN A 123 6.61 -6.31 10.53
CA GLN A 123 7.70 -6.77 11.38
C GLN A 123 7.35 -6.52 12.86
N ASP A 124 7.42 -7.56 13.68
CA ASP A 124 7.30 -7.52 15.14
C ASP A 124 8.68 -7.29 15.78
N GLU A 125 9.31 -6.17 15.41
CA GLU A 125 10.65 -5.79 15.85
C GLU A 125 10.64 -4.37 16.44
N TRP A 126 11.46 -4.14 17.47
CA TRP A 126 11.78 -2.79 17.91
C TRP A 126 12.57 -2.05 16.84
N GLY A 127 12.46 -0.73 16.86
CA GLY A 127 13.14 0.11 15.88
C GLY A 127 12.52 1.49 15.78
N PHE A 128 12.91 2.21 14.73
CA PHE A 128 12.40 3.53 14.42
C PHE A 128 12.37 3.77 12.92
N VAL A 129 11.57 4.74 12.50
CA VAL A 129 11.53 5.21 11.11
C VAL A 129 12.21 6.56 11.02
N MET A 130 13.02 6.74 9.98
CA MET A 130 13.59 8.02 9.58
C MET A 130 12.95 8.48 8.28
N VAL A 131 12.64 9.78 8.18
CA VAL A 131 12.18 10.41 6.94
C VAL A 131 13.18 11.51 6.59
N GLU A 132 13.83 11.37 5.46
CA GLU A 132 14.78 12.33 4.90
C GLU A 132 14.07 13.06 3.76
N VAL A 133 13.78 14.35 3.94
CA VAL A 133 13.04 15.16 2.96
C VAL A 133 14.02 15.95 2.09
N GLU A 134 13.85 15.85 0.79
CA GLU A 134 14.53 16.63 -0.23
C GLU A 134 13.57 17.69 -0.78
N ALA A 135 14.02 18.94 -0.78
CA ALA A 135 13.27 20.08 -1.31
C ALA A 135 14.02 20.68 -2.50
N GLY A 136 13.32 21.37 -3.38
CA GLY A 136 13.91 22.03 -4.54
C GLY A 136 13.07 21.81 -5.79
N ASP A 137 13.75 21.75 -6.93
CA ASP A 137 13.10 21.59 -8.24
C ASP A 137 12.57 20.17 -8.49
N ASP A 138 13.05 19.18 -7.72
CA ASP A 138 12.60 17.79 -7.76
C ASP A 138 12.41 17.26 -6.32
N PRO A 139 11.31 17.66 -5.65
CA PRO A 139 11.11 17.34 -4.25
C PRO A 139 10.70 15.88 -4.05
N GLY A 140 11.15 15.31 -2.93
CA GLY A 140 10.89 13.92 -2.57
C GLY A 140 11.18 13.66 -1.10
N PHE A 141 10.88 12.45 -0.63
CA PHE A 141 11.36 11.98 0.66
C PHE A 141 11.75 10.50 0.64
N HIS A 142 12.78 10.16 1.40
CA HIS A 142 13.26 8.81 1.63
C HIS A 142 12.88 8.37 3.03
N MET A 143 12.03 7.36 3.13
CA MET A 143 11.68 6.71 4.38
C MET A 143 12.56 5.47 4.60
N LYS A 144 13.14 5.34 5.80
CA LYS A 144 13.97 4.19 6.20
C LYS A 144 13.46 3.61 7.50
N ARG A 145 13.28 2.28 7.52
CA ARG A 145 13.01 1.51 8.72
C ARG A 145 14.30 0.93 9.29
N ILE A 146 14.67 1.39 10.48
CA ILE A 146 15.84 0.90 11.21
C ILE A 146 15.39 0.02 12.36
N SER A 147 15.81 -1.24 12.37
CA SER A 147 15.44 -2.24 13.37
C SER A 147 16.53 -2.47 14.41
N ARG A 148 16.06 -2.76 15.63
CA ARG A 148 16.83 -3.20 16.79
C ARG A 148 16.58 -4.68 17.10
N GLY A 149 15.76 -5.35 16.29
CA GLY A 149 15.36 -6.73 16.50
C GLY A 149 14.26 -6.87 17.55
N ASN A 150 14.10 -8.06 18.09
CA ASN A 150 13.10 -8.41 19.11
C ASN A 150 13.75 -9.21 20.26
N GLU A 151 12.95 -9.87 21.11
CA GLU A 151 13.49 -10.65 22.24
C GLU A 151 14.35 -11.85 21.81
N ASP A 152 14.04 -12.42 20.65
CA ASP A 152 14.70 -13.62 20.14
C ASP A 152 15.91 -13.30 19.25
N GLU A 153 15.81 -12.25 18.43
CA GLU A 153 16.84 -11.84 17.48
C GLU A 153 17.22 -10.37 17.68
N PHE A 154 18.44 -10.13 18.19
CA PHE A 154 18.98 -8.78 18.30
C PHE A 154 19.50 -8.26 16.95
N ARG A 155 19.19 -6.99 16.63
CA ARG A 155 19.75 -6.29 15.46
C ARG A 155 20.42 -4.99 15.90
N ASP A 156 21.55 -4.62 15.27
CA ASP A 156 22.26 -3.37 15.55
C ASP A 156 21.96 -2.30 14.51
N ASN A 157 20.84 -1.58 14.68
CA ASN A 157 20.38 -0.52 13.77
C ASN A 157 20.42 -0.96 12.29
N GLU A 158 19.82 -2.11 12.03
CA GLU A 158 19.78 -2.70 10.69
C GLU A 158 18.68 -2.04 9.85
N LEU A 159 19.01 -1.64 8.61
CA LEU A 159 18.01 -1.21 7.64
C LEU A 159 17.19 -2.42 7.19
N ARG A 160 15.88 -2.39 7.43
CA ARG A 160 14.99 -3.55 7.19
C ARG A 160 13.86 -3.28 6.19
N ASP A 161 13.64 -2.02 5.85
CA ASP A 161 12.69 -1.59 4.81
C ASP A 161 12.99 -0.13 4.43
N GLU A 162 12.69 0.25 3.20
CA GLU A 162 12.85 1.62 2.72
C GLU A 162 11.88 1.94 1.57
N MET A 163 11.55 3.22 1.41
CA MET A 163 10.68 3.69 0.35
C MET A 163 11.07 5.11 -0.07
N HIS A 164 11.09 5.36 -1.38
CA HIS A 164 11.28 6.69 -1.96
C HIS A 164 9.96 7.18 -2.52
N ILE A 165 9.54 8.39 -2.12
CA ILE A 165 8.37 9.06 -2.67
C ILE A 165 8.85 10.34 -3.35
N ARG A 166 8.46 10.53 -4.62
CA ARG A 166 8.77 11.72 -5.41
C ARG A 166 7.47 12.47 -5.71
N LEU A 167 7.53 13.80 -5.76
CA LEU A 167 6.42 14.58 -6.28
C LEU A 167 6.29 14.41 -7.80
N HIS A 168 7.43 14.28 -8.49
CA HIS A 168 7.50 14.07 -9.93
C HIS A 168 7.81 12.61 -10.19
N ASN A 169 6.76 11.84 -10.52
CA ASN A 169 6.84 10.41 -10.79
C ASN A 169 5.89 10.10 -11.95
N GLU A 170 6.44 9.89 -13.15
CA GLU A 170 5.61 9.57 -14.31
C GLU A 170 5.00 8.18 -14.15
N MET A 171 3.75 8.00 -14.61
CA MET A 171 3.13 6.69 -14.57
C MET A 171 3.85 5.73 -15.53
N PRO A 172 4.08 4.47 -15.13
CA PRO A 172 4.67 3.48 -16.02
C PRO A 172 3.76 3.19 -17.21
N ASN A 173 4.33 2.68 -18.29
CA ASN A 173 3.55 2.25 -19.45
C ASN A 173 2.66 1.08 -19.07
N THR A 174 1.36 1.17 -19.38
CA THR A 174 0.42 0.07 -19.18
C THR A 174 0.90 -1.17 -19.95
N PRO A 175 1.10 -2.32 -19.27
CA PRO A 175 1.46 -3.57 -19.94
C PRO A 175 0.39 -4.01 -20.95
N VAL A 176 0.80 -4.83 -21.91
CA VAL A 176 -0.09 -5.40 -22.92
C VAL A 176 -0.07 -6.92 -22.79
N GLY A 177 -1.28 -7.50 -22.77
CA GLY A 177 -1.44 -8.95 -22.77
C GLY A 177 -0.90 -9.61 -24.05
N ILE A 178 -0.04 -10.62 -23.87
CA ILE A 178 0.62 -11.37 -24.95
C ILE A 178 0.17 -12.83 -25.02
N TYR A 179 -0.43 -13.38 -23.96
CA TYR A 179 -1.04 -14.71 -23.96
C TYR A 179 -2.17 -14.79 -22.91
N PRO A 180 -3.28 -15.51 -23.17
CA PRO A 180 -3.65 -16.19 -24.41
C PRO A 180 -4.07 -15.24 -25.55
N LEU A 181 -3.85 -15.65 -26.80
CA LEU A 181 -4.24 -14.88 -28.00
C LEU A 181 -5.05 -15.75 -28.98
N GLY A 182 -6.19 -15.22 -29.43
CA GLY A 182 -7.01 -15.84 -30.48
C GLY A 182 -8.12 -16.75 -29.93
N SER A 183 -8.40 -17.85 -30.63
CA SER A 183 -9.52 -18.76 -30.37
C SER A 183 -9.06 -20.21 -30.29
N GLY A 184 -9.86 -21.07 -29.64
CA GLY A 184 -9.53 -22.50 -29.50
C GLY A 184 -8.49 -22.76 -28.41
N ILE A 185 -8.42 -21.87 -27.42
CA ILE A 185 -7.61 -22.03 -26.22
C ILE A 185 -8.35 -22.97 -25.28
N ASP A 186 -7.61 -23.89 -24.67
CA ASP A 186 -8.14 -24.80 -23.66
C ASP A 186 -8.55 -23.98 -22.42
N PRO A 187 -9.84 -23.98 -22.04
CA PRO A 187 -10.29 -23.19 -20.92
C PRO A 187 -9.92 -23.80 -19.56
N ASP A 188 -9.40 -25.04 -19.50
CA ASP A 188 -9.14 -25.75 -18.23
C ASP A 188 -7.80 -25.37 -17.56
N MET A 189 -6.86 -24.80 -18.31
CA MET A 189 -5.56 -24.36 -17.79
C MET A 189 -5.10 -23.10 -18.51
N LEU A 190 -5.37 -21.96 -17.87
CA LEU A 190 -5.11 -20.65 -18.43
C LEU A 190 -4.12 -19.87 -17.55
N ILE A 191 -3.10 -19.34 -18.21
CA ILE A 191 -2.15 -18.41 -17.64
C ILE A 191 -2.26 -17.14 -18.48
N LEU A 192 -2.53 -16.01 -17.86
CA LEU A 192 -2.41 -14.70 -18.48
C LEU A 192 -0.94 -14.30 -18.43
N GLU A 193 -0.40 -13.81 -19.54
CA GLU A 193 0.98 -13.30 -19.61
C GLU A 193 0.96 -11.92 -20.27
N ALA A 194 1.54 -10.93 -19.59
CA ALA A 194 1.75 -9.58 -20.09
C ALA A 194 3.20 -9.39 -20.58
N ASN A 195 3.42 -8.37 -21.40
CA ASN A 195 4.78 -7.96 -21.74
C ASN A 195 5.54 -7.40 -20.53
N SER A 196 6.84 -7.16 -20.71
CA SER A 196 7.69 -6.60 -19.67
C SER A 196 7.25 -5.21 -19.25
N PHE A 197 7.32 -4.95 -17.94
CA PHE A 197 7.16 -3.62 -17.35
C PHE A 197 8.13 -2.61 -17.96
N GLN A 198 7.65 -1.39 -18.19
CA GLN A 198 8.44 -0.29 -18.71
C GLN A 198 8.05 0.99 -17.98
N ASP A 199 9.05 1.62 -17.39
CA ASP A 199 8.90 2.89 -16.69
C ASP A 199 9.89 3.91 -17.26
N VAL A 200 9.45 5.17 -17.39
CA VAL A 200 10.26 6.24 -18.00
C VAL A 200 11.32 6.75 -17.02
N ASP A 201 11.00 6.75 -15.73
CA ASP A 201 11.90 7.18 -14.65
C ASP A 201 12.87 6.07 -14.24
N GLY A 202 12.64 4.85 -14.72
CA GLY A 202 13.49 3.69 -14.53
C GLY A 202 13.21 2.92 -13.24
N ASP A 203 12.01 3.07 -12.70
CA ASP A 203 11.59 2.38 -11.49
C ASP A 203 11.44 0.87 -11.69
N GLU A 204 11.47 0.15 -10.58
CA GLU A 204 11.13 -1.26 -10.55
C GLU A 204 9.62 -1.44 -10.41
N ILE A 205 9.09 -2.52 -11.00
CA ILE A 205 7.68 -2.88 -10.81
C ILE A 205 7.41 -3.21 -9.34
N MET A 206 6.38 -2.61 -8.73
CA MET A 206 6.00 -2.85 -7.34
C MET A 206 4.74 -3.69 -7.19
N ALA A 207 3.85 -3.66 -8.18
CA ALA A 207 2.62 -4.44 -8.19
C ALA A 207 2.10 -4.62 -9.62
N SER A 208 1.19 -5.57 -9.80
CA SER A 208 0.39 -5.73 -11.02
C SER A 208 -1.08 -5.93 -10.69
N HIS A 209 -1.96 -5.51 -11.62
CA HIS A 209 -3.40 -5.68 -11.50
C HIS A 209 -3.93 -6.35 -12.75
N PHE A 210 -4.46 -7.56 -12.62
CA PHE A 210 -5.10 -8.30 -13.71
C PHE A 210 -6.61 -8.21 -13.57
N ARG A 211 -7.30 -7.92 -14.68
CA ARG A 211 -8.76 -7.99 -14.74
C ARG A 211 -9.22 -8.76 -15.95
N LEU A 212 -10.05 -9.78 -15.75
CA LEU A 212 -10.61 -10.62 -16.80
C LEU A 212 -12.11 -10.40 -16.91
N TYR A 213 -12.62 -10.28 -18.14
CA TYR A 213 -14.03 -10.02 -18.43
C TYR A 213 -14.59 -11.05 -19.41
N GLU A 214 -15.73 -11.63 -19.08
CA GLU A 214 -16.51 -12.45 -20.00
C GLU A 214 -17.23 -11.56 -21.03
N ASN A 215 -17.35 -12.05 -22.27
CA ASN A 215 -17.91 -11.36 -23.42
C ASN A 215 -17.25 -10.02 -23.76
N CYS A 216 -16.04 -9.79 -23.22
CA CYS A 216 -15.34 -8.51 -23.31
C CYS A 216 -16.14 -7.31 -22.79
N ASP A 217 -17.06 -7.54 -21.85
CA ASP A 217 -17.84 -6.48 -21.23
C ASP A 217 -17.04 -5.80 -20.10
N THR A 218 -16.13 -4.90 -20.47
CA THR A 218 -15.27 -4.17 -19.52
C THR A 218 -16.02 -3.16 -18.64
N LEU A 219 -17.33 -2.97 -18.86
CA LEU A 219 -18.19 -2.15 -18.02
C LEU A 219 -18.87 -2.96 -16.91
N SER A 220 -18.83 -4.28 -17.00
CA SER A 220 -19.33 -5.21 -15.98
C SER A 220 -18.29 -5.47 -14.89
N THR A 221 -18.68 -6.13 -13.81
CA THR A 221 -17.73 -6.65 -12.83
C THR A 221 -16.86 -7.71 -13.49
N PRO A 222 -15.53 -7.62 -13.40
CA PRO A 222 -14.64 -8.65 -13.92
C PRO A 222 -14.93 -10.00 -13.26
N ILE A 223 -14.70 -11.09 -14.00
CA ILE A 223 -14.80 -12.44 -13.48
C ILE A 223 -13.58 -12.85 -12.65
N GLU A 224 -12.43 -12.22 -12.90
CA GLU A 224 -11.20 -12.31 -12.09
C GLU A 224 -10.65 -10.89 -11.91
N ASP A 225 -10.30 -10.51 -10.68
CA ASP A 225 -9.86 -9.17 -10.29
C ASP A 225 -8.74 -9.27 -9.25
N GLU A 226 -7.52 -9.45 -9.73
CA GLU A 226 -6.39 -9.86 -8.89
C GLU A 226 -5.31 -8.77 -8.87
N PHE A 227 -5.07 -8.21 -7.67
CA PHE A 227 -4.01 -7.25 -7.40
C PHE A 227 -2.88 -7.92 -6.63
N ILE A 228 -1.66 -7.84 -7.16
CA ILE A 228 -0.52 -8.63 -6.73
C ILE A 228 0.63 -7.67 -6.41
N ASN A 229 1.05 -7.61 -5.15
CA ASN A 229 2.25 -6.89 -4.74
C ASN A 229 3.52 -7.71 -5.03
N ARG A 230 4.63 -7.04 -5.33
CA ARG A 230 5.96 -7.68 -5.51
C ARG A 230 6.43 -8.41 -4.27
N GLU A 231 6.12 -7.86 -3.10
CA GLU A 231 6.51 -8.40 -1.81
C GLU A 231 5.30 -8.39 -0.88
N ASN A 232 5.29 -9.34 0.04
CA ASN A 232 4.44 -9.31 1.21
C ASN A 232 5.15 -10.04 2.36
N TRP A 233 5.79 -9.30 3.24
CA TRP A 233 6.44 -9.85 4.44
C TRP A 233 5.44 -9.98 5.58
N TYR A 234 4.95 -11.20 5.77
CA TYR A 234 3.95 -11.57 6.77
C TYR A 234 4.43 -12.84 7.50
N TYR A 235 4.36 -12.87 8.85
CA TYR A 235 4.83 -14.02 9.64
C TYR A 235 6.29 -14.44 9.36
N TYR A 236 7.20 -13.47 9.26
CA TYR A 236 8.63 -13.68 8.96
C TYR A 236 8.94 -14.25 7.56
N GLU A 237 7.94 -14.43 6.70
CA GLU A 237 8.10 -14.97 5.35
C GLU A 237 7.63 -13.94 4.31
N ASN A 238 8.34 -13.86 3.17
CA ASN A 238 7.81 -13.15 2.02
C ASN A 238 6.85 -14.09 1.27
N ILE A 239 5.55 -13.98 1.52
CA ILE A 239 4.57 -14.88 0.92
C ILE A 239 4.37 -14.63 -0.59
N GLN A 240 4.95 -13.55 -1.12
CA GLN A 240 5.02 -13.23 -2.55
C GLN A 240 6.38 -13.60 -3.17
N GLU A 241 7.22 -14.35 -2.45
CA GLU A 241 8.51 -14.79 -2.99
C GLU A 241 8.32 -15.60 -4.28
N SER A 242 9.08 -15.24 -5.32
CA SER A 242 9.03 -15.86 -6.66
C SER A 242 7.72 -15.65 -7.44
N VAL A 243 6.86 -14.72 -7.02
CA VAL A 243 5.69 -14.33 -7.83
C VAL A 243 6.14 -13.50 -9.04
N GLU A 244 5.75 -13.96 -10.23
CA GLU A 244 6.01 -13.27 -11.49
C GLU A 244 4.89 -12.25 -11.76
N LEU A 245 5.16 -10.96 -11.58
CA LEU A 245 4.13 -9.91 -11.73
C LEU A 245 3.63 -9.71 -13.16
N SER A 246 4.27 -10.33 -14.15
CA SER A 246 3.82 -10.34 -15.54
C SER A 246 2.94 -11.54 -15.90
N SER A 247 2.60 -12.42 -14.95
CA SER A 247 1.69 -13.54 -15.21
C SER A 247 0.70 -13.84 -14.10
N LEU A 248 -0.43 -14.42 -14.47
CA LEU A 248 -1.47 -14.85 -13.53
C LEU A 248 -2.08 -16.17 -13.98
N SER A 249 -2.03 -17.19 -13.12
CA SER A 249 -2.81 -18.41 -13.30
C SER A 249 -4.26 -18.15 -12.90
N ILE A 250 -5.21 -18.46 -13.78
CA ILE A 250 -6.65 -18.25 -13.52
C ILE A 250 -7.39 -19.58 -13.43
N SER A 251 -8.57 -19.55 -12.80
CA SER A 251 -9.46 -20.70 -12.72
C SER A 251 -10.02 -21.08 -14.10
N PRO A 252 -10.46 -22.34 -14.29
CA PRO A 252 -11.07 -22.77 -15.54
C PRO A 252 -12.26 -21.90 -15.97
N LEU A 253 -12.33 -21.59 -17.27
CA LEU A 253 -13.35 -20.74 -17.86
C LEU A 253 -14.43 -21.54 -18.62
N SER A 254 -15.52 -20.89 -19.02
CA SER A 254 -16.47 -21.47 -19.97
C SER A 254 -15.90 -21.45 -21.39
N GLY A 255 -15.91 -22.59 -22.09
CA GLY A 255 -15.32 -22.74 -23.44
C GLY A 255 -16.10 -22.10 -24.59
N ASP A 256 -17.34 -21.64 -24.36
CA ASP A 256 -18.24 -21.08 -25.39
C ASP A 256 -18.40 -19.54 -25.28
N ALA A 257 -17.47 -18.85 -24.64
CA ALA A 257 -17.49 -17.40 -24.46
C ALA A 257 -16.21 -16.72 -24.98
N ALA A 258 -16.31 -15.44 -25.29
CA ALA A 258 -15.16 -14.59 -25.57
C ALA A 258 -14.66 -13.97 -24.26
N TYR A 259 -13.35 -13.83 -24.08
CA TYR A 259 -12.77 -13.18 -22.92
C TYR A 259 -11.80 -12.09 -23.33
N CYS A 260 -11.85 -10.98 -22.61
CA CYS A 260 -10.85 -9.91 -22.71
C CYS A 260 -10.26 -9.67 -21.33
N TRP A 261 -8.98 -9.33 -21.30
CA TRP A 261 -8.30 -9.02 -20.06
C TRP A 261 -7.34 -7.85 -20.26
N GLN A 262 -7.00 -7.20 -19.16
CA GLN A 262 -6.06 -6.08 -19.07
C GLN A 262 -5.20 -6.25 -17.82
#